data_AF-A0A840PRJ2-F1
#
_entry.id   AF-A0A840PRJ2-F1
#
_cell.length_a   1.000
_cell.length_b   1.000
_cell.length_c   1.000
_cell.angle_alpha   90.00
_cell.angle_beta   90.00
_cell.angle_gamma   90.00
#
_symmetry.space_group_name_H-M   'P 1'
#
loop_
_entity.id
_entity.type
_entity.pdbx_description
1 polymer ?
#
loop_
_entity_poly.entity_id
_entity_poly.type
_entity_poly.pdbx_seq_one_letter_code
_entity_poly.pdbx_strand_id
1 'polypeptide(L)'
;MGAEGATPVVRALLLERVAWASARARDADATWCALDAVDDSYEQRGEGEPEWVYWLNRNEIDVMAGRCMIELGRPGDAEPLLSNAIANYPPERAREVALYLTWLAESHALAGDLDAARDVVQRARRYAETMPSARADLRLDAVQRLMGAGKTTFFCSGLNLHQPLTR
;
A
#
# COMPACT_ATOMS: atom_id res chain seq x y z
N MET A 1 -15.33 -16.37 -19.98
CA MET A 1 -14.83 -17.75 -20.09
C MET A 1 -13.32 -17.70 -19.89
N GLY A 2 -12.82 -18.21 -18.76
CA GLY A 2 -11.39 -18.13 -18.40
C GLY A 2 -11.06 -18.60 -16.99
N ALA A 3 -12.08 -18.72 -16.13
CA ALA A 3 -11.92 -19.11 -14.71
C ALA A 3 -12.25 -20.58 -14.39
N GLU A 4 -12.81 -21.37 -15.31
CA GLU A 4 -13.24 -22.75 -14.98
C GLU A 4 -12.08 -23.75 -14.84
N GLY A 5 -10.87 -23.41 -15.29
CA GLY A 5 -9.68 -24.27 -15.20
C GLY A 5 -8.47 -23.64 -14.49
N ALA A 6 -8.62 -22.44 -13.91
CA ALA A 6 -7.52 -21.80 -13.18
C ALA A 6 -7.37 -22.45 -11.79
N THR A 7 -6.14 -22.80 -11.45
CA THR A 7 -5.80 -23.29 -10.11
C THR A 7 -6.03 -22.17 -9.07
N PRO A 8 -6.25 -22.52 -7.79
CA PRO A 8 -6.58 -21.55 -6.76
C PRO A 8 -5.63 -20.34 -6.66
N VAL A 9 -4.31 -20.52 -6.75
CA VAL A 9 -3.36 -19.39 -6.69
C VAL A 9 -3.40 -18.56 -7.99
N VAL A 10 -3.62 -19.17 -9.15
CA VAL A 10 -3.81 -18.44 -10.42
C VAL A 10 -5.10 -17.60 -10.37
N ARG A 11 -6.16 -18.16 -9.80
CA ARG A 11 -7.42 -17.43 -9.60
C ARG A 11 -7.23 -16.25 -8.63
N ALA A 12 -6.54 -16.45 -7.52
CA ALA A 12 -6.18 -15.38 -6.58
C ALA A 12 -5.43 -14.24 -7.29
N LEU A 13 -4.41 -14.58 -8.09
CA LEU A 13 -3.65 -13.60 -8.88
C LEU A 13 -4.55 -12.77 -9.82
N LEU A 14 -5.50 -13.40 -10.50
CA LEU A 14 -6.43 -12.71 -11.40
C LEU A 14 -7.41 -11.82 -10.63
N LEU A 15 -7.90 -12.29 -9.48
CA LEU A 15 -8.78 -11.53 -8.61
C LEU A 15 -8.06 -10.30 -8.00
N GLU A 16 -6.76 -10.35 -7.72
CA GLU A 16 -5.99 -9.15 -7.35
C GLU A 16 -6.06 -8.06 -8.43
N ARG A 17 -6.05 -8.45 -9.71
CA ARG A 17 -6.16 -7.50 -10.82
C ARG A 17 -7.54 -6.88 -10.87
N VAL A 18 -8.58 -7.64 -10.55
CA VAL A 18 -9.96 -7.15 -10.41
C VAL A 18 -10.05 -6.18 -9.23
N ALA A 19 -9.56 -6.57 -8.04
CA ALA A 19 -9.56 -5.72 -6.84
C ALA A 19 -8.88 -4.37 -7.09
N TRP A 20 -7.70 -4.41 -7.72
CA TRP A 20 -6.96 -3.20 -8.08
C TRP A 20 -7.72 -2.33 -9.10
N ALA A 21 -8.32 -2.92 -10.12
CA ALA A 21 -9.11 -2.20 -11.11
C ALA A 21 -10.35 -1.53 -10.48
N SER A 22 -11.07 -2.24 -9.61
CA SER A 22 -12.21 -1.70 -8.86
C SER A 22 -11.79 -0.55 -7.93
N ALA A 23 -10.65 -0.69 -7.25
CA ALA A 23 -10.15 0.34 -6.33
C ALA A 23 -9.82 1.63 -7.10
N ARG A 24 -9.18 1.47 -8.28
CA ARG A 24 -8.89 2.57 -9.22
C ARG A 24 -10.15 3.22 -9.77
N ALA A 25 -11.24 2.47 -9.92
CA ALA A 25 -12.56 2.97 -10.32
C ALA A 25 -13.34 3.57 -9.13
N ARG A 26 -12.79 3.54 -7.91
CA ARG A 26 -13.42 3.99 -6.66
C ARG A 26 -14.70 3.21 -6.32
N ASP A 27 -14.81 1.98 -6.80
CA ASP A 27 -15.89 1.04 -6.48
C ASP A 27 -15.48 0.21 -5.25
N ALA A 28 -15.83 0.71 -4.06
CA ALA A 28 -15.43 0.09 -2.81
C ALA A 28 -16.03 -1.31 -2.64
N ASP A 29 -17.31 -1.50 -2.96
CA ASP A 29 -18.00 -2.78 -2.77
C ASP A 29 -17.38 -3.86 -3.67
N ALA A 30 -17.12 -3.54 -4.94
CA ALA A 30 -16.47 -4.47 -5.86
C ALA A 30 -15.01 -4.75 -5.46
N THR A 31 -14.30 -3.78 -4.89
CA THR A 31 -12.95 -4.01 -4.35
C THR A 31 -12.97 -4.99 -3.20
N TRP A 32 -13.83 -4.79 -2.19
CA TRP A 32 -13.90 -5.67 -1.03
C TRP A 32 -14.32 -7.09 -1.42
N CYS A 33 -15.36 -7.22 -2.24
CA CYS A 33 -15.79 -8.52 -2.74
C CYS A 33 -14.67 -9.25 -3.50
N ALA A 34 -13.85 -8.52 -4.27
CA ALA A 34 -12.72 -9.10 -4.97
C ALA A 34 -11.59 -9.50 -4.02
N LEU A 35 -11.29 -8.71 -2.99
CA LEU A 35 -10.28 -9.04 -1.98
C LEU A 35 -10.67 -10.25 -1.14
N ASP A 36 -11.94 -10.36 -0.73
CA ASP A 36 -12.44 -11.54 -0.03
C ASP A 36 -12.31 -12.79 -0.92
N ALA A 37 -12.65 -12.67 -2.21
CA ALA A 37 -12.49 -13.76 -3.16
C ALA A 37 -11.00 -14.13 -3.42
N VAL A 38 -10.06 -13.19 -3.31
CA VAL A 38 -8.62 -13.48 -3.36
C VAL A 38 -8.25 -14.40 -2.18
N ASP A 39 -8.67 -14.04 -0.97
CA ASP A 39 -8.37 -14.80 0.24
C ASP A 39 -9.00 -16.20 0.18
N ASP A 40 -10.30 -16.29 -0.13
CA ASP A 40 -11.01 -17.58 -0.30
C ASP A 40 -10.31 -18.50 -1.31
N SER A 41 -9.85 -17.93 -2.42
CA SER A 41 -9.14 -18.67 -3.46
C SER A 41 -7.75 -19.11 -3.00
N TYR A 42 -7.01 -18.25 -2.30
CA TYR A 42 -5.66 -18.56 -1.85
C TYR A 42 -5.63 -19.60 -0.71
N GLU A 43 -6.68 -19.63 0.12
CA GLU A 43 -6.86 -20.67 1.15
C GLU A 43 -7.10 -22.06 0.56
N GLN A 44 -7.62 -22.15 -0.66
CA GLN A 44 -7.86 -23.41 -1.36
C GLN A 44 -6.63 -23.97 -2.09
N ARG A 45 -5.47 -23.31 -2.00
CA ARG A 45 -4.23 -23.74 -2.69
C ARG A 45 -3.80 -25.17 -2.30
N GLY A 46 -3.24 -25.90 -3.27
CA GLY A 46 -2.76 -27.27 -3.07
C GLY A 46 -1.51 -27.58 -3.88
N GLU A 47 -1.16 -28.87 -4.00
CA GLU A 47 0.06 -29.30 -4.69
C GLU A 47 0.03 -29.12 -6.23
N GLY A 48 -1.13 -28.80 -6.81
CA GLY A 48 -1.32 -28.62 -8.25
C GLY A 48 -1.03 -27.22 -8.80
N GLU A 49 -0.46 -26.32 -7.99
CA GLU A 49 -0.20 -24.94 -8.42
C GLU A 49 0.96 -24.89 -9.44
N PRO A 50 0.83 -24.12 -10.53
CA PRO A 50 1.92 -23.95 -11.48
C PRO A 50 3.16 -23.32 -10.83
N GLU A 51 4.36 -23.79 -11.17
CA GLU A 51 5.60 -23.28 -10.58
C GLU A 51 5.75 -21.74 -10.73
N TRP A 52 5.28 -21.16 -11.83
CA TRP A 52 5.40 -19.72 -12.08
C TRP A 52 4.62 -18.83 -11.11
N VAL A 53 3.71 -19.37 -10.28
CA VAL A 53 3.05 -18.61 -9.20
C VAL A 53 3.78 -18.67 -7.86
N TYR A 54 4.97 -19.28 -7.78
CA TYR A 54 5.72 -19.45 -6.51
C TYR A 54 5.95 -18.16 -5.71
N TRP A 55 5.94 -17.01 -6.38
CA TRP A 55 6.16 -15.71 -5.77
C TRP A 55 4.91 -15.17 -5.04
N LEU A 56 3.70 -15.60 -5.42
CA LEU A 56 2.47 -15.14 -4.78
C LEU A 56 2.29 -15.84 -3.44
N ASN A 57 2.46 -15.08 -2.36
CA ASN A 57 2.32 -15.54 -0.99
C ASN A 57 1.42 -14.60 -0.18
N ARG A 58 1.17 -14.92 1.09
CA ARG A 58 0.30 -14.11 1.94
C ARG A 58 0.76 -12.64 2.05
N ASN A 59 2.08 -12.40 2.15
CA ASN A 59 2.60 -11.03 2.22
C ASN A 59 2.30 -10.24 0.92
N GLU A 60 2.36 -10.88 -0.24
CA GLU A 60 2.02 -10.24 -1.52
C GLU A 60 0.53 -9.87 -1.60
N ILE A 61 -0.33 -10.78 -1.14
CA ILE A 61 -1.79 -10.56 -1.07
C ILE A 61 -2.10 -9.39 -0.12
N ASP A 62 -1.50 -9.38 1.07
CA ASP A 62 -1.67 -8.31 2.05
C ASP A 62 -1.17 -6.95 1.50
N VAL A 63 -0.07 -6.94 0.74
CA VAL A 63 0.40 -5.74 0.04
C VAL A 63 -0.63 -5.28 -0.99
N MET A 64 -1.21 -6.17 -1.80
CA MET A 64 -2.24 -5.77 -2.76
C MET A 64 -3.47 -5.19 -2.07
N ALA A 65 -3.92 -5.81 -0.97
CA ALA A 65 -5.03 -5.32 -0.16
C ALA A 65 -4.74 -3.92 0.39
N GLY A 66 -3.57 -3.71 1.00
CA GLY A 66 -3.15 -2.41 1.52
C GLY A 66 -3.10 -1.33 0.45
N ARG A 67 -2.67 -1.67 -0.77
CA ARG A 67 -2.69 -0.74 -1.92
C ARG A 67 -4.11 -0.34 -2.31
N CYS A 68 -5.03 -1.31 -2.34
CA CYS A 68 -6.45 -1.03 -2.63
C CYS A 68 -7.07 -0.13 -1.55
N MET A 69 -6.75 -0.38 -0.27
CA MET A 69 -7.20 0.44 0.86
C MET A 69 -6.71 1.89 0.76
N ILE A 70 -5.44 2.12 0.39
CA ILE A 70 -4.92 3.46 0.15
C ILE A 70 -5.70 4.14 -0.98
N GLU A 71 -5.90 3.47 -2.12
CA GLU A 71 -6.67 4.02 -3.25
C GLU A 71 -8.15 4.29 -2.89
N LEU A 72 -8.71 3.64 -1.88
CA LEU A 72 -10.07 3.90 -1.38
C LEU A 72 -10.12 4.96 -0.27
N GLY A 73 -8.98 5.53 0.15
CA GLY A 73 -8.92 6.52 1.23
C GLY A 73 -9.05 5.91 2.63
N ARG A 74 -8.61 4.66 2.79
CA ARG A 74 -8.61 3.89 4.04
C ARG A 74 -7.17 3.59 4.51
N PRO A 75 -6.29 4.61 4.68
CA PRO A 75 -4.88 4.39 4.98
C PRO A 75 -4.65 3.66 6.31
N GLY A 76 -5.48 3.95 7.33
CA GLY A 76 -5.38 3.30 8.64
C GLY A 76 -5.51 1.77 8.60
N ASP A 77 -6.32 1.24 7.69
CA ASP A 77 -6.46 -0.22 7.51
C ASP A 77 -5.30 -0.83 6.70
N ALA A 78 -4.66 -0.03 5.85
CA ALA A 78 -3.54 -0.46 5.03
C ALA A 78 -2.24 -0.61 5.83
N GLU A 79 -2.03 0.24 6.84
CA GLU A 79 -0.81 0.29 7.66
C GLU A 79 -0.40 -1.08 8.23
N PRO A 80 -1.25 -1.79 9.00
CA PRO A 80 -0.84 -3.03 9.64
C PRO A 80 -0.50 -4.12 8.62
N LEU A 81 -1.20 -4.16 7.47
CA LEU A 81 -0.94 -5.13 6.40
C LEU A 81 0.42 -4.87 5.75
N LEU A 82 0.71 -3.62 5.39
CA LEU A 82 1.97 -3.24 4.76
C LEU A 82 3.15 -3.40 5.74
N SER A 83 2.99 -3.00 6.99
CA SER A 83 4.01 -3.14 8.03
C SER A 83 4.35 -4.62 8.27
N ASN A 84 3.35 -5.50 8.41
CA ASN A 84 3.56 -6.94 8.59
C ASN A 84 4.23 -7.58 7.37
N ALA A 85 3.75 -7.27 6.16
CA ALA A 85 4.34 -7.80 4.94
C ALA A 85 5.81 -7.41 4.79
N ILE A 86 6.15 -6.14 5.06
CA ILE A 86 7.54 -5.64 5.01
C ILE A 86 8.42 -6.31 6.07
N ALA A 87 7.91 -6.53 7.29
CA ALA A 87 8.67 -7.16 8.37
C ALA A 87 9.06 -8.62 8.07
N ASN A 88 8.21 -9.33 7.32
CA ASN A 88 8.42 -10.73 6.95
C ASN A 88 9.14 -10.93 5.61
N TYR A 89 9.56 -9.84 4.96
CA TYR A 89 10.12 -9.90 3.62
C TYR A 89 11.63 -10.23 3.64
N PRO A 90 12.11 -11.21 2.83
CA PRO A 90 13.52 -11.56 2.81
C PRO A 90 14.39 -10.39 2.30
N PRO A 91 15.57 -10.16 2.89
CA PRO A 91 16.46 -9.05 2.51
C PRO A 91 16.92 -9.11 1.05
N GLU A 92 16.91 -10.29 0.42
CA GLU A 92 17.28 -10.51 -0.99
C GLU A 92 16.30 -9.85 -1.98
N ARG A 93 15.10 -9.45 -1.53
CA ARG A 93 14.06 -8.77 -2.33
C ARG A 93 14.00 -7.25 -2.05
N ALA A 94 15.16 -6.63 -1.81
CA ALA A 94 15.30 -5.21 -1.52
C ALA A 94 14.51 -4.26 -2.44
N ARG A 95 14.38 -4.60 -3.73
CA ARG A 95 13.64 -3.79 -4.72
C ARG A 95 12.13 -3.76 -4.47
N GLU A 96 11.54 -4.91 -4.14
CA GLU A 96 10.10 -5.03 -3.85
C GLU A 96 9.79 -4.34 -2.51
N VAL A 97 10.65 -4.54 -1.52
CA VAL A 97 10.59 -3.84 -0.22
C VAL A 97 10.65 -2.32 -0.39
N ALA A 98 11.54 -1.80 -1.24
CA ALA A 98 11.60 -0.36 -1.52
C ALA A 98 10.26 0.17 -2.06
N LEU A 99 9.61 -0.57 -2.97
CA LEU A 99 8.30 -0.20 -3.48
C LEU A 99 7.22 -0.30 -2.40
N TYR A 100 7.23 -1.31 -1.53
CA TYR A 100 6.21 -1.45 -0.47
C TYR A 100 6.34 -0.38 0.60
N LEU A 101 7.57 0.00 0.94
CA LEU A 101 7.83 1.13 1.83
C LEU A 101 7.24 2.44 1.29
N THR A 102 7.20 2.66 -0.03
CA THR A 102 6.55 3.87 -0.57
C THR A 102 5.04 3.88 -0.32
N TRP A 103 4.38 2.73 -0.34
CA TRP A 103 2.96 2.62 0.00
C TRP A 103 2.72 2.81 1.50
N LEU A 104 3.58 2.25 2.35
CA LEU A 104 3.48 2.46 3.80
C LEU A 104 3.68 3.95 4.15
N ALA A 105 4.64 4.62 3.52
CA ALA A 105 4.85 6.04 3.71
C ALA A 105 3.64 6.88 3.24
N GLU A 106 3.02 6.50 2.12
CA GLU A 106 1.78 7.12 1.63
C GLU A 106 0.64 6.94 2.64
N SER A 107 0.49 5.74 3.20
CA SER A 107 -0.49 5.47 4.27
C SER A 107 -0.30 6.39 5.47
N HIS A 108 0.90 6.46 6.04
CA HIS A 108 1.19 7.38 7.16
C HIS A 108 0.92 8.85 6.80
N ALA A 109 1.33 9.28 5.60
CA ALA A 109 1.12 10.65 5.15
C ALA A 109 -0.38 11.00 5.03
N LEU A 110 -1.20 10.09 4.48
CA LEU A 110 -2.66 10.27 4.38
C LEU A 110 -3.35 10.19 5.74
N ALA A 111 -2.80 9.44 6.70
CA ALA A 111 -3.28 9.39 8.08
C ALA A 111 -2.86 10.63 8.91
N GLY A 112 -2.01 11.50 8.36
CA GLY A 112 -1.51 12.71 9.03
C GLY A 112 -0.26 12.51 9.88
N ASP A 113 0.28 11.29 9.96
CA ASP A 113 1.53 10.98 10.66
C ASP A 113 2.74 11.26 9.76
N LEU A 114 3.08 12.54 9.64
CA LEU A 114 4.16 13.00 8.75
C LEU A 114 5.55 12.59 9.24
N ASP A 115 5.74 12.28 10.52
CA ASP A 115 7.02 11.84 11.07
C ASP A 115 7.25 10.35 10.74
N ALA A 116 6.26 9.49 10.97
CA ALA A 116 6.33 8.10 10.51
C ALA A 116 6.52 8.02 8.98
N ALA A 117 5.81 8.86 8.22
CA ALA A 117 5.99 8.93 6.76
C ALA A 117 7.44 9.30 6.37
N ARG A 118 8.08 10.26 7.05
CA ARG A 118 9.49 10.65 6.80
C ARG A 118 10.44 9.49 7.04
N ASP A 119 10.28 8.79 8.16
CA ASP A 119 11.14 7.68 8.54
C ASP A 119 11.06 6.53 7.52
N VAL A 120 9.83 6.22 7.07
CA VAL A 120 9.60 5.18 6.05
C VAL A 120 10.18 5.60 4.70
N VAL A 121 10.06 6.86 4.27
CA VAL A 121 10.70 7.37 3.05
C VAL A 121 12.23 7.23 3.12
N GLN A 122 12.85 7.51 4.26
CA GLN A 122 14.31 7.35 4.43
C GLN A 122 14.73 5.88 4.37
N ARG A 123 13.93 4.96 4.91
CA ARG A 123 14.16 3.51 4.73
C ARG A 123 14.07 3.12 3.26
N ALA A 124 13.02 3.56 2.56
CA ALA A 124 12.84 3.26 1.14
C ALA A 124 14.02 3.73 0.27
N ARG A 125 14.55 4.93 0.53
CA ARG A 125 15.73 5.47 -0.17
C ARG A 125 16.98 4.60 0.04
N ARG A 126 17.25 4.15 1.27
CA ARG A 126 18.38 3.24 1.56
C ARG A 126 18.29 1.92 0.78
N TYR A 127 17.08 1.35 0.63
CA TYR A 127 16.88 0.17 -0.20
C TYR A 127 17.04 0.46 -1.70
N ALA A 128 16.53 1.61 -2.18
CA ALA A 128 16.65 2.02 -3.58
C ALA A 128 18.09 2.31 -4.02
N GLU A 129 18.95 2.80 -3.13
CA GLU A 129 20.40 2.98 -3.37
C GLU A 129 21.11 1.65 -3.66
N THR A 130 20.59 0.55 -3.11
CA THR A 130 21.15 -0.79 -3.33
C THR A 130 20.72 -1.36 -4.69
N MET A 131 19.59 -0.90 -5.25
CA MET A 131 19.06 -1.38 -6.52
C MET A 131 18.10 -0.35 -7.17
N PRO A 132 18.59 0.50 -8.09
CA PRO A 132 17.80 1.59 -8.67
C PRO A 132 16.55 1.10 -9.41
N SER A 133 15.42 1.80 -9.21
CA SER A 133 14.15 1.46 -9.85
C SER A 133 13.34 2.72 -10.14
N ALA A 134 13.23 3.09 -11.42
CA ALA A 134 12.47 4.26 -11.87
C ALA A 134 11.02 4.29 -11.34
N ARG A 135 10.40 3.12 -11.13
CA ARG A 135 9.06 3.00 -10.54
C ARG A 135 9.04 3.39 -9.05
N ALA A 136 10.07 3.03 -8.30
CA ALA A 136 10.17 3.38 -6.89
C ALA A 136 10.46 4.89 -6.75
N ASP A 137 11.33 5.44 -7.60
CA ASP A 137 11.69 6.86 -7.61
C ASP A 137 10.47 7.76 -7.89
N LEU A 138 9.71 7.45 -8.96
CA LEU A 138 8.47 8.18 -9.28
C LEU A 138 7.48 8.19 -8.12
N ARG A 139 7.43 7.10 -7.35
CA ARG A 139 6.54 6.99 -6.21
C ARG A 139 7.05 7.74 -4.98
N LEU A 140 8.35 7.69 -4.71
CA LEU A 140 8.97 8.49 -3.66
C LEU A 140 8.71 9.97 -3.87
N ASP A 141 8.83 10.45 -5.12
CA ASP A 141 8.51 11.84 -5.46
C ASP A 141 7.03 12.19 -5.24
N ALA A 142 6.12 11.24 -5.49
CA ALA A 142 4.69 11.44 -5.25
C ALA A 142 4.39 11.57 -3.74
N VAL A 143 4.96 10.69 -2.92
CA VAL A 143 4.79 10.72 -1.45
C VAL A 143 5.40 11.99 -0.86
N GLN A 144 6.57 12.42 -1.33
CA GLN A 144 7.19 13.67 -0.87
C GLN A 144 6.34 14.91 -1.19
N ARG A 145 5.72 14.96 -2.36
CA ARG A 145 4.77 16.02 -2.72
C ARG A 145 3.54 16.02 -1.80
N LEU A 146 2.98 14.85 -1.52
CA LEU A 146 1.85 14.70 -0.59
C LEU A 146 2.19 15.25 0.80
N MET A 147 3.35 14.86 1.35
CA MET A 147 3.82 15.33 2.65
C MET A 147 4.12 16.84 2.67
N GLY A 148 4.53 17.41 1.54
CA GLY A 148 4.76 18.85 1.38
C GLY A 148 3.46 19.66 1.37
N ALA A 149 2.41 19.15 0.71
CA ALA A 149 1.10 19.80 0.67
C ALA A 149 0.41 19.84 2.05
N GLY A 150 0.62 18.81 2.88
CA GLY A 150 0.09 18.78 4.26
C GLY A 150 0.65 19.87 5.18
N LYS A 151 1.85 20.41 4.89
CA LYS A 151 2.43 21.52 5.68
C LYS A 151 1.70 22.84 5.50
N THR A 152 1.04 23.06 4.36
CA THR A 152 0.35 24.33 4.08
C THR A 152 -0.95 24.47 4.88
N THR A 153 -1.63 23.36 5.14
CA THR A 153 -2.92 23.36 5.88
C THR A 153 -2.73 23.64 7.37
N PHE A 154 -1.61 23.22 7.97
CA PHE A 154 -1.37 23.38 9.41
C PHE A 154 -0.95 24.81 9.81
N PHE A 155 -0.49 25.64 8.87
CA PHE A 155 -0.02 27.00 9.18
C PHE A 155 -1.14 28.05 9.23
N CYS A 156 -2.37 27.74 8.81
CA CYS A 156 -3.48 28.72 8.81
C CYS A 156 -4.37 28.73 10.07
N SER A 157 -4.14 27.85 11.07
CA SER A 157 -5.04 27.76 12.23
C SER A 157 -4.49 28.35 13.54
N GLY A 158 -3.43 29.17 13.48
CA GLY A 158 -2.66 29.61 14.64
C GLY A 158 -2.63 31.11 14.95
N LEU A 159 -3.51 31.94 14.38
CA LEU A 159 -3.58 33.37 14.71
C LEU A 159 -5.04 33.80 14.93
N ASN A 160 -5.51 33.69 16.16
CA ASN A 160 -6.43 34.71 16.68
C ASN A 160 -6.09 35.07 18.13
N LEU A 161 -5.63 36.30 18.23
CA LEU A 161 -5.22 37.05 19.42
C LEU A 161 -6.31 37.03 20.50
N HIS A 162 -5.95 36.53 21.69
CA HIS A 162 -6.63 36.88 22.92
C HIS A 162 -5.90 38.11 23.51
N GLN A 163 -6.48 39.29 23.36
CA GLN A 163 -6.16 40.44 24.22
C GLN A 163 -7.35 40.74 25.12
N PRO A 164 -7.12 40.97 26.43
CA PRO A 164 -8.19 41.30 27.37
C PRO A 164 -8.51 42.80 27.30
N LEU A 165 -9.81 43.14 27.29
CA LEU A 165 -10.28 44.49 27.55
C LEU A 165 -10.53 44.66 29.04
N THR A 166 -9.69 45.45 29.68
CA THR A 166 -9.91 46.06 30.98
C THR A 166 -10.97 47.17 30.88
N ARG A 167 -12.01 47.10 31.71
CA ARG A 167 -12.61 48.24 32.41
C ARG A 167 -13.48 47.79 33.56
#